data_AF-A0A3R6YB83-F1
#
_entry.id   AF-A0A3R6YB83-F1
#
_cell.length_a   1.000
_cell.length_b   1.000
_cell.length_c   1.000
_cell.angle_alpha   90.00
_cell.angle_beta   90.00
_cell.angle_gamma   90.00
#
_symmetry.space_group_name_H-M   'P 1'
#
loop_
_entity.id
_entity.type
_entity.pdbx_description
1 polymer ?
#
loop_
_entity_poly.entity_id
_entity_poly.type
_entity_poly.pdbx_seq_one_letter_code
_entity_poly.pdbx_strand_id
1 'polypeptide(L)'
;MIYYNQGEQEVARVRKGIGTEDVSGDYVNYPEIKTENVNGKSVTMKGQEEKVVLAIWNDGEYSYAVSVEKSISVDEMTELVSVVE
;
A
#
# COMPACT_ATOMS: atom_id res chain seq x y z
N MET A 1 -7.32 9.00 -1.58
CA MET A 1 -6.52 10.01 -2.29
C MET A 1 -5.89 9.38 -3.52
N ILE A 2 -5.85 10.09 -4.65
CA ILE A 2 -5.21 9.61 -5.89
C ILE A 2 -4.13 10.62 -6.27
N TYR A 3 -2.95 10.11 -6.65
CA TYR A 3 -1.79 10.91 -7.03
C TYR A 3 -1.52 10.73 -8.53
N TYR A 4 -1.19 11.82 -9.20
CA TYR A 4 -0.92 11.85 -10.63
C TYR A 4 0.49 12.38 -10.92
N ASN A 5 1.11 11.92 -11.99
CA ASN A 5 2.34 12.52 -12.52
C ASN A 5 2.04 13.78 -13.37
N GLN A 6 3.08 14.42 -13.89
CA GLN A 6 2.96 15.60 -14.77
C GLN A 6 2.22 15.33 -16.09
N GLY A 7 2.08 14.06 -16.49
CA GLY A 7 1.33 13.64 -17.66
C GLY A 7 -0.10 13.17 -17.33
N GLU A 8 -0.62 13.51 -16.15
CA GLU A 8 -1.97 13.16 -15.68
C GLU A 8 -2.24 11.64 -15.58
N GLN A 9 -1.18 10.82 -15.50
CA GLN A 9 -1.30 9.40 -15.23
C GLN A 9 -1.32 9.17 -13.72
N GLU A 10 -2.27 8.37 -13.24
CA GLU A 10 -2.28 7.90 -11.86
C GLU A 10 -0.97 7.17 -11.59
N VAL A 11 -0.32 7.47 -10.46
CA VAL A 11 0.93 6.83 -10.04
C VAL A 11 0.78 6.11 -8.72
N ALA A 12 -0.11 6.60 -7.86
CA ALA A 12 -0.38 6.01 -6.56
C ALA A 12 -1.78 6.34 -6.08
N ARG A 13 -2.31 5.48 -5.21
CA ARG A 13 -3.60 5.66 -4.56
C ARG A 13 -3.53 5.24 -3.11
N VAL A 14 -4.15 6.04 -2.26
CA VAL A 14 -4.35 5.76 -0.84
C VAL A 14 -5.84 5.59 -0.57
N ARG A 15 -6.22 4.52 0.11
CA ARG A 15 -7.59 4.28 0.61
C ARG A 15 -7.58 4.18 2.13
N LYS A 16 -8.65 4.70 2.75
CA LYS A 16 -8.96 4.59 4.17
C LYS A 16 -10.43 4.20 4.29
N GLY A 17 -10.74 3.20 5.12
CA GLY A 17 -12.11 2.75 5.38
C GLY A 17 -12.28 2.31 6.82
N ILE A 18 -13.49 2.41 7.35
CA ILE A 18 -13.82 1.96 8.70
C ILE A 18 -13.78 0.43 8.76
N GLY A 19 -13.22 -0.11 9.83
CA GLY A 19 -13.10 -1.54 10.09
C GLY A 19 -11.67 -2.04 9.91
N THR A 20 -11.54 -3.37 9.85
CA THR A 20 -10.24 -4.06 9.82
C THR A 20 -10.05 -4.91 8.55
N GLU A 21 -11.00 -4.83 7.62
CA GLU A 21 -10.97 -5.59 6.35
C GLU A 21 -10.07 -4.89 5.32
N ASP A 22 -9.59 -5.64 4.32
CA ASP A 22 -8.77 -5.08 3.24
C ASP A 22 -9.61 -4.13 2.37
N VAL A 23 -9.21 -2.84 2.31
CA VAL A 23 -9.88 -1.78 1.54
C VAL A 23 -9.22 -1.49 0.20
N SER A 24 -8.18 -2.25 -0.18
CA SER A 24 -7.41 -2.04 -1.43
C SER A 24 -8.27 -2.14 -2.68
N GLY A 25 -9.32 -2.97 -2.64
CA GLY A 25 -10.10 -3.36 -3.81
C GLY A 25 -9.26 -4.07 -4.87
N ASP A 26 -8.14 -4.64 -4.45
CA ASP A 26 -7.24 -5.44 -5.26
C ASP A 26 -7.48 -6.93 -4.94
N TYR A 27 -7.83 -7.70 -5.97
CA TYR A 27 -8.11 -9.13 -5.89
C TYR A 27 -7.02 -9.98 -6.55
N VAL A 28 -5.87 -9.38 -6.87
CA VAL A 28 -4.71 -10.07 -7.45
C VAL A 28 -4.02 -10.92 -6.39
N ASN A 29 -3.67 -12.15 -6.78
CA ASN A 29 -2.85 -13.03 -5.96
C ASN A 29 -1.37 -12.78 -6.28
N TYR A 30 -0.66 -12.20 -5.31
CA TYR A 30 0.76 -11.90 -5.43
C TYR A 30 1.61 -13.07 -4.94
N PRO A 31 2.68 -13.44 -5.67
CA PRO A 31 3.59 -14.49 -5.23
C PRO A 31 4.44 -14.08 -4.03
N GLU A 32 4.70 -12.78 -3.86
CA GLU A 32 5.49 -12.25 -2.74
C GLU A 32 4.61 -11.43 -1.81
N ILE A 33 4.61 -11.83 -0.53
CA ILE A 33 3.89 -11.18 0.55
C ILE A 33 4.84 -11.09 1.74
N LYS A 34 5.03 -9.87 2.26
CA LYS A 34 5.90 -9.60 3.40
C LYS A 34 5.17 -8.69 4.38
N THR A 35 5.37 -8.89 5.67
CA THR A 35 4.88 -7.97 6.70
C THR A 35 6.06 -7.22 7.33
N GLU A 36 5.95 -5.89 7.37
CA GLU A 36 6.95 -4.98 7.92
C GLU A 36 6.33 -4.10 8.99
N ASN A 37 7.15 -3.66 9.97
CA ASN A 37 6.72 -2.65 10.92
C ASN A 37 7.14 -1.27 10.41
N VAL A 38 6.17 -0.42 10.10
CA VAL A 38 6.41 0.96 9.64
C VAL A 38 5.80 1.92 10.65
N ASN A 39 6.63 2.60 11.44
CA ASN A 39 6.18 3.52 12.50
C ASN A 39 5.14 2.91 13.45
N GLY A 40 5.30 1.64 13.85
CA GLY A 40 4.36 0.93 14.72
C GLY A 40 3.18 0.29 13.99
N LYS A 41 3.02 0.53 12.68
CA LYS A 41 1.98 -0.10 11.85
C LYS A 41 2.48 -1.45 11.35
N SER A 42 1.70 -2.51 11.54
CA SER A 42 1.97 -3.82 10.96
C SER A 42 1.46 -3.86 9.52
N VAL A 43 2.36 -3.62 8.56
CA VAL A 43 2.00 -3.41 7.15
C VAL A 43 2.34 -4.63 6.32
N THR A 44 1.33 -5.19 5.65
CA THR A 44 1.50 -6.26 4.68
C THR A 44 1.71 -5.68 3.29
N MET A 45 2.91 -5.89 2.75
CA MET A 45 3.33 -5.54 1.40
C MET A 45 3.18 -6.74 0.47
N LYS A 46 2.62 -6.52 -0.71
CA LYS A 46 2.34 -7.52 -1.74
C LYS A 46 2.97 -7.10 -3.07
N GLY A 47 3.54 -8.06 -3.79
CA GLY A 47 4.13 -7.83 -5.11
C GLY A 47 4.83 -9.05 -5.71
N GLN A 48 5.87 -8.78 -6.50
CA GLN A 48 6.65 -9.79 -7.22
C GLN A 48 8.05 -9.26 -7.52
N GLU A 49 9.01 -10.17 -7.70
CA GLU A 49 10.38 -9.86 -8.14
C GLU A 49 11.06 -8.83 -7.21
N GLU A 50 10.91 -9.02 -5.89
CA GLU A 50 11.42 -8.15 -4.83
C GLU A 50 10.89 -6.70 -4.87
N LYS A 51 9.77 -6.49 -5.57
CA LYS A 51 9.10 -5.20 -5.68
C LYS A 51 7.68 -5.27 -5.14
N VAL A 52 7.19 -4.12 -4.69
CA VAL A 52 5.89 -3.94 -4.06
C VAL A 52 5.00 -3.12 -4.98
N VAL A 53 3.73 -3.53 -5.09
CA VAL A 53 2.68 -2.76 -5.77
C VAL A 53 1.53 -2.38 -4.84
N LEU A 54 1.40 -3.08 -3.71
CA LEU A 54 0.32 -2.88 -2.76
C LEU A 54 0.82 -3.04 -1.33
N ALA A 55 0.48 -2.09 -0.47
CA ALA A 55 0.65 -2.18 0.98
C ALA A 55 -0.71 -2.03 1.67
N ILE A 56 -1.01 -2.87 2.64
CA ILE A 56 -2.25 -2.83 3.43
C ILE A 56 -1.95 -2.95 4.92
N TRP A 57 -2.72 -2.26 5.75
CA TRP A 57 -2.69 -2.39 7.20
C TRP A 57 -4.00 -1.92 7.81
N ASN A 58 -4.19 -2.19 9.10
CA ASN A 58 -5.24 -1.57 9.90
C ASN A 58 -4.69 -1.18 11.28
N ASP A 59 -5.32 -0.21 11.92
CA ASP A 59 -5.02 0.24 13.29
C ASP A 59 -6.04 -0.26 14.33
N GLY A 60 -6.97 -1.12 13.91
CA GLY A 60 -8.08 -1.64 14.71
C GLY A 60 -9.39 -0.86 14.54
N GLU A 61 -9.35 0.40 14.11
CA GLU A 61 -10.54 1.20 13.80
C GLU A 61 -10.69 1.45 12.30
N TYR A 62 -9.57 1.68 11.63
CA TYR A 62 -9.49 1.93 10.19
C TYR A 62 -8.55 0.96 9.51
N SER A 63 -8.92 0.61 8.29
CA SER A 63 -8.08 -0.07 7.32
C SER A 63 -7.56 0.91 6.28
N TYR A 64 -6.36 0.63 5.80
CA TYR A 64 -5.62 1.45 4.87
C TYR A 64 -5.06 0.59 3.75
N ALA A 65 -4.96 1.19 2.57
CA ALA A 65 -4.26 0.61 1.44
C ALA A 65 -3.50 1.67 0.66
N VAL A 66 -2.27 1.35 0.24
CA VAL A 66 -1.47 2.14 -0.69
C VAL A 66 -1.16 1.26 -1.90
N SER A 67 -1.64 1.64 -3.08
CA SER A 67 -1.31 0.97 -4.34
C SER A 67 -0.53 1.89 -5.26
N VAL A 68 0.37 1.33 -6.05
CA VAL A 68 1.16 2.05 -7.07
C VAL A 68 1.03 1.37 -8.43
N GLU A 69 0.95 2.17 -9.49
CA GLU A 69 0.80 1.62 -10.87
C GLU A 69 2.09 0.96 -11.36
N LYS A 70 3.25 1.49 -10.95
CA LYS A 70 4.57 0.92 -11.24
C LYS A 70 5.14 0.36 -9.95
N SER A 71 5.55 -0.90 -9.98
CA SER A 71 6.17 -1.55 -8.81
C SER A 71 7.43 -0.81 -8.36
N ILE A 72 7.54 -0.63 -7.05
CA ILE A 72 8.62 0.09 -6.38
C ILE A 72 9.35 -0.83 -5.41
N SER A 73 10.48 -0.39 -4.87
CA SER A 73 11.18 -1.11 -3.81
C SER A 73 10.39 -1.11 -2.50
N VAL A 74 10.75 -2.04 -1.61
CA VAL A 74 10.21 -2.10 -0.24
C VAL A 74 10.47 -0.80 0.52
N ASP A 75 11.64 -0.21 0.36
CA ASP A 75 12.03 1.04 1.04
C ASP A 75 11.17 2.22 0.56
N GLU A 76 11.00 2.38 -0.75
CA GLU A 76 10.12 3.42 -1.32
C GLU A 76 8.66 3.25 -0.83
N MET A 77 8.15 2.01 -0.78
CA MET A 77 6.81 1.76 -0.24
C MET A 77 6.72 2.08 1.26
N THR A 78 7.78 1.80 2.02
CA THR A 78 7.86 2.13 3.45
C THR A 78 7.77 3.64 3.66
N GLU A 79 8.46 4.44 2.85
CA GLU A 79 8.37 5.90 2.88
C GLU A 79 6.95 6.38 2.61
N LEU A 80 6.27 5.84 1.59
CA LEU A 80 4.87 6.18 1.31
C LEU A 80 3.92 5.84 2.47
N VAL A 81 4.07 4.66 3.07
CA VAL A 81 3.26 4.23 4.20
C VAL A 81 3.50 5.09 5.44
N SER A 82 4.73 5.58 5.63
CA SER A 82 5.12 6.38 6.79
C SER A 82 4.34 7.70 6.92
N VAL A 83 3.89 8.25 5.78
CA VAL A 83 3.17 9.54 5.71
C VAL A 83 1.64 9.43 5.65
N VAL A 84 1.07 8.21 5.68
CA VAL A 84 -0.39 7.99 5.69
C VAL A 84 -0.94 8.06 7.12
N GLU A 85 -2.04 8.79 7.31
CA GLU A 85 -2.73 9.02 8.61
C GLU A 85 -4.10 8.34 8.73
#